data_AF-A0A2D5UMV6-F1
#
_entry.id   AF-A0A2D5UMV6-F1
#
_cell.length_a   1.000
_cell.length_b   1.000
_cell.length_c   1.000
_cell.angle_alpha   90.00
_cell.angle_beta   90.00
_cell.angle_gamma   90.00
#
_symmetry.space_group_name_H-M   'P 1'
#
loop_
_entity.id
_entity.type
_entity.pdbx_description
1 polymer ?
#
loop_
_entity_poly.entity_id
_entity_poly.type
_entity_poly.pdbx_seq_one_letter_code
_entity_poly.pdbx_strand_id
1 'polypeptide(L)'
;MEIEMQKLFYILGIILLLSSCYNTNKSDSVIPEILLTKSQLVEILTEVQIIEANFRISKNRSKASKQKPNYYNKILLEYGITLPQLKANIDYYHNSPAVMEEIYDLVLANLSKIQSEALLEKEELEKAIVADSISKLNDSLELIRIDSLARSL
;
A
#
# COMPACT_ATOMS: atom_id res chain seq x y z
N MET A 1 -57.19 19.10 1.91
CA MET A 1 -56.03 19.98 2.20
C MET A 1 -55.32 19.59 3.49
N GLU A 2 -56.05 19.16 4.52
CA GLU A 2 -55.46 18.76 5.83
C GLU A 2 -54.57 17.50 5.78
N ILE A 3 -54.92 16.49 4.95
CA ILE A 3 -54.13 15.25 4.82
C ILE A 3 -52.75 15.50 4.16
N GLU A 4 -52.68 16.43 3.20
CA GLU A 4 -51.42 16.84 2.55
C GLU A 4 -50.49 17.55 3.56
N MET A 5 -51.07 18.35 4.46
CA MET A 5 -50.33 19.07 5.50
C MET A 5 -49.76 18.12 6.56
N GLN A 6 -50.50 17.06 6.92
CA GLN A 6 -50.01 16.02 7.84
C GLN A 6 -48.84 15.23 7.24
N LYS A 7 -48.91 14.84 5.96
CA LYS A 7 -47.79 14.17 5.26
C LYS A 7 -46.55 15.05 5.19
N LEU A 8 -46.72 16.36 5.00
CA LEU A 8 -45.63 17.33 4.99
C LEU A 8 -44.91 17.40 6.34
N PHE A 9 -45.65 17.34 7.46
CA PHE A 9 -45.07 17.29 8.81
C PHE A 9 -44.29 15.98 9.07
N TYR A 10 -44.78 14.84 8.60
CA TYR A 10 -44.06 13.57 8.72
C TYR A 10 -42.75 13.56 7.90
N ILE A 11 -42.77 14.10 6.68
CA ILE A 11 -41.58 14.22 5.83
C ILE A 11 -40.56 15.18 6.45
N LEU A 12 -41.02 16.32 7.00
CA LEU A 12 -40.17 17.28 7.69
C LEU A 12 -39.52 16.68 8.95
N GLY A 13 -40.28 15.89 9.72
CA GLY A 13 -39.76 15.15 10.89
C GLY A 13 -38.68 14.14 10.52
N ILE A 14 -38.85 13.40 9.42
CA ILE A 14 -37.85 12.44 8.93
C ILE A 14 -36.57 13.15 8.48
N ILE A 15 -36.67 14.31 7.82
CA ILE A 15 -35.51 15.11 7.40
C ILE A 15 -34.73 15.68 8.61
N LEU A 16 -35.45 16.09 9.66
CA LEU A 16 -34.84 16.56 10.92
C LEU A 16 -34.08 15.44 11.64
N LEU A 17 -34.58 14.20 11.61
CA LEU A 17 -33.87 13.04 12.18
C LEU A 17 -32.56 12.71 11.45
N LEU A 18 -32.45 13.04 10.15
CA LEU A 18 -31.21 12.86 9.39
C LEU A 18 -30.15 13.93 9.69
N SER A 19 -30.50 15.02 10.36
CA SER A 19 -29.57 16.12 10.67
C SER A 19 -28.79 15.92 11.98
N SER A 20 -29.11 14.89 12.78
CA SER A 20 -28.52 14.68 14.10
C SER A 20 -27.10 14.08 14.10
N CYS A 21 -26.51 13.79 12.93
CA CYS A 21 -25.18 13.19 12.83
C CYS A 21 -24.06 14.16 12.43
N TYR A 22 -24.28 15.47 12.48
CA TYR A 22 -23.17 16.43 12.38
C TYR A 22 -22.64 16.76 13.78
N ASN A 23 -21.99 15.77 14.39
CA ASN A 23 -21.31 15.97 15.65
C ASN A 23 -19.96 16.66 15.36
N THR A 24 -19.92 18.00 15.37
CA THR A 24 -18.66 18.75 15.43
C THR A 24 -18.08 18.64 16.82
N ASN A 25 -17.80 17.42 17.26
CA ASN A 25 -16.80 17.25 18.28
C ASN A 25 -15.50 17.71 17.63
N LYS A 26 -15.15 18.98 17.84
CA LYS A 26 -13.74 19.36 17.93
C LYS A 26 -13.22 18.54 19.10
N SER A 27 -12.92 17.27 18.82
CA SER A 27 -12.15 16.41 19.69
C SER A 27 -10.91 17.23 19.97
N ASP A 28 -10.72 17.65 21.21
CA ASP A 28 -9.41 18.07 21.66
C ASP A 28 -8.48 16.91 21.33
N SER A 29 -7.77 17.05 20.20
CA SER A 29 -7.02 15.94 19.63
C SER A 29 -5.93 15.64 20.64
N VAL A 30 -6.05 14.50 21.31
CA VAL A 30 -5.08 14.10 22.32
C VAL A 30 -3.76 13.92 21.60
N ILE A 31 -2.84 14.86 21.83
CA ILE A 31 -1.50 14.79 21.26
C ILE A 31 -0.86 13.51 21.79
N PRO A 32 -0.44 12.57 20.92
CA PRO A 32 0.23 11.36 21.35
C PRO A 32 1.53 11.69 22.09
N GLU A 33 1.87 10.89 23.10
CA GLU A 33 3.13 11.03 23.85
C GLU A 33 4.36 11.02 22.92
N ILE A 34 4.32 10.17 21.90
CA ILE A 34 5.28 10.16 20.80
C ILE A 34 4.53 10.59 19.54
N LEU A 35 4.75 11.84 19.12
CA LEU A 35 4.17 12.37 17.89
C LEU A 35 5.14 12.14 16.71
N LEU A 36 4.72 11.28 15.79
CA LEU A 36 5.38 11.05 14.51
C LEU A 36 5.21 12.29 13.63
N THR A 37 6.26 12.64 12.90
CA THR A 37 6.15 13.60 11.81
C THR A 37 5.28 13.03 10.68
N LYS A 38 4.73 13.92 9.86
CA LYS A 38 3.99 13.54 8.65
C LYS A 38 4.80 12.59 7.76
N SER A 39 6.10 12.84 7.56
CA SER A 39 6.98 11.99 6.73
C SER A 39 7.10 10.59 7.31
N GLN A 40 7.37 10.47 8.62
CA GLN A 40 7.47 9.17 9.29
C GLN A 40 6.18 8.37 9.17
N LEU A 41 5.02 9.03 9.33
CA LEU A 41 3.74 8.33 9.17
C LEU A 41 3.51 7.89 7.72
N VAL A 42 3.88 8.71 6.73
CA VAL A 42 3.85 8.34 5.30
C VAL A 42 4.74 7.12 5.04
N GLU A 43 5.97 7.09 5.55
CA GLU A 43 6.91 5.98 5.38
C GLU A 43 6.37 4.69 6.00
N ILE A 44 5.95 4.73 7.27
CA ILE A 44 5.35 3.58 7.98
C ILE A 44 4.13 3.05 7.23
N LEU A 45 3.20 3.93 6.82
CA LEU A 45 2.00 3.49 6.11
C LEU A 45 2.34 2.90 4.74
N THR A 46 3.34 3.44 4.04
CA THR A 46 3.82 2.88 2.77
C THR A 46 4.34 1.46 2.97
N GLU A 47 5.20 1.22 3.97
CA GLU A 47 5.73 -0.11 4.29
C GLU A 47 4.62 -1.11 4.67
N VAL A 48 3.66 -0.67 5.49
CA VAL A 48 2.50 -1.49 5.86
C VAL A 48 1.72 -1.93 4.62
N GLN A 49 1.48 -1.04 3.66
CA GLN A 49 0.75 -1.39 2.43
C GLN A 49 1.53 -2.39 1.56
N ILE A 50 2.86 -2.26 1.47
CA ILE A 50 3.71 -3.21 0.73
C ILE A 50 3.64 -4.60 1.38
N ILE A 51 3.70 -4.67 2.71
CA ILE A 51 3.59 -5.92 3.46
C ILE A 51 2.21 -6.56 3.27
N GLU A 52 1.13 -5.77 3.35
CA GLU A 52 -0.23 -6.25 3.09
C GLU A 52 -0.38 -6.79 1.66
N ALA A 53 0.18 -6.11 0.67
CA ALA A 53 0.18 -6.56 -0.71
C ALA A 53 0.90 -7.91 -0.86
N ASN A 54 2.09 -8.07 -0.25
CA ASN A 54 2.85 -9.32 -0.27
C ASN A 54 2.07 -10.48 0.36
N PHE A 55 1.35 -10.23 1.46
CA PHE A 55 0.53 -11.27 2.09
C PHE A 55 -0.73 -11.62 1.29
N ARG A 56 -1.31 -10.66 0.57
CA ARG A 56 -2.47 -10.90 -0.30
C ARG A 56 -2.13 -11.81 -1.47
N ILE A 57 -0.94 -11.68 -2.06
CA ILE A 57 -0.50 -12.49 -3.21
C ILE A 57 0.14 -13.83 -2.82
N SER A 58 0.40 -14.06 -1.53
CA SER A 58 1.09 -15.26 -1.06
C SER A 58 0.27 -16.53 -1.32
N LYS A 59 0.89 -17.49 -2.02
CA LYS A 59 0.29 -18.81 -2.32
C LYS A 59 0.04 -19.65 -1.05
N ASN A 60 0.82 -19.44 0.02
CA ASN A 60 0.67 -20.17 1.29
C ASN A 60 0.11 -19.24 2.37
N ARG A 61 -1.22 -19.10 2.38
CA ARG A 61 -1.92 -18.19 3.31
C ARG A 61 -1.72 -18.53 4.79
N SER A 62 -1.57 -19.81 5.13
CA SER A 62 -1.31 -20.24 6.51
C SER A 62 0.06 -19.78 7.02
N LYS A 63 1.11 -19.96 6.21
CA LYS A 63 2.46 -19.47 6.53
C LYS A 63 2.50 -17.94 6.58
N ALA A 64 1.87 -17.28 5.60
CA ALA A 64 1.73 -15.83 5.55
C ALA A 64 1.10 -15.26 6.83
N SER A 65 -0.05 -15.81 7.26
CA SER A 65 -0.74 -15.35 8.46
C SER A 65 0.10 -15.47 9.73
N LYS A 66 0.93 -16.51 9.85
CA LYS A 66 1.82 -16.71 11.02
C LYS A 66 2.97 -15.71 11.04
N GLN A 67 3.44 -15.27 9.89
CA GLN A 67 4.57 -14.34 9.79
C GLN A 67 4.15 -12.88 9.86
N LYS A 68 2.91 -12.55 9.47
CA LYS A 68 2.38 -11.19 9.41
C LYS A 68 2.63 -10.34 10.66
N PRO A 69 2.41 -10.84 11.89
CA PRO A 69 2.73 -10.07 13.10
C PRO A 69 4.22 -9.68 13.22
N ASN A 70 5.14 -10.56 12.77
CA ASN A 70 6.58 -10.29 12.88
C ASN A 70 7.01 -9.14 11.97
N TYR A 71 6.40 -9.01 10.78
CA TYR A 71 6.69 -7.89 9.89
C TYR A 71 6.20 -6.56 10.47
N TYR A 72 5.00 -6.51 11.04
CA TYR A 72 4.55 -5.29 11.74
C TYR A 72 5.41 -4.96 12.95
N ASN A 73 5.79 -5.95 13.74
CA ASN A 73 6.71 -5.73 14.86
C ASN A 73 8.04 -5.16 14.38
N LYS A 74 8.56 -5.60 13.23
CA LYS A 74 9.80 -5.07 12.67
C LYS A 74 9.69 -3.58 12.33
N ILE A 75 8.61 -3.17 11.64
CA ILE A 75 8.36 -1.75 11.34
C ILE A 75 8.28 -0.96 12.64
N LEU A 76 7.46 -1.39 13.59
CA LEU A 76 7.27 -0.69 14.86
C LEU A 76 8.59 -0.51 15.62
N LEU A 77 9.44 -1.55 15.63
CA LEU A 77 10.78 -1.50 16.24
C LEU A 77 11.72 -0.53 15.52
N GLU A 78 11.68 -0.48 14.19
CA GLU A 78 12.52 0.42 13.37
C GLU A 78 12.25 1.90 13.69
N TYR A 79 10.98 2.25 13.91
CA TYR A 79 10.58 3.60 14.29
C TYR A 79 10.52 3.83 15.82
N GLY A 80 10.87 2.83 16.63
CA GLY A 80 10.89 2.94 18.09
C GLY A 80 9.52 3.18 18.73
N ILE A 81 8.44 2.69 18.10
CA ILE A 81 7.06 2.88 18.54
C ILE A 81 6.35 1.55 18.81
N THR A 82 5.23 1.63 19.51
CA THR A 82 4.31 0.51 19.74
C THR A 82 3.06 0.63 18.85
N LEU A 83 2.32 -0.47 18.70
CA LEU A 83 1.06 -0.44 17.93
C LEU A 83 0.04 0.58 18.48
N PRO A 84 -0.18 0.72 19.81
CA PRO A 84 -1.03 1.77 20.35
C PRO A 84 -0.54 3.17 20.02
N GLN A 85 0.79 3.41 20.03
CA GLN A 85 1.36 4.71 19.66
C GLN A 85 1.17 5.01 18.17
N LEU A 86 1.35 4.03 17.28
CA LEU A 86 1.03 4.19 15.86
C LEU A 86 -0.45 4.53 15.66
N LYS A 87 -1.35 3.83 16.36
CA LYS A 87 -2.79 4.12 16.32
C LYS A 87 -3.10 5.54 16.79
N ALA A 88 -2.51 5.98 17.89
CA ALA A 88 -2.69 7.33 18.42
C ALA A 88 -2.23 8.40 17.40
N ASN A 89 -1.14 8.16 16.67
CA ASN A 89 -0.68 9.04 15.61
C ASN A 89 -1.66 9.11 14.43
N ILE A 90 -2.15 7.96 13.98
CA ILE A 90 -3.18 7.90 12.93
C ILE A 90 -4.43 8.68 13.36
N ASP A 91 -4.90 8.44 14.58
CA ASP A 91 -6.07 9.12 15.14
C ASP A 91 -5.82 10.64 15.30
N TYR A 92 -4.60 11.07 15.66
CA TYR A 92 -4.21 12.48 15.71
C TYR A 92 -4.35 13.17 14.34
N TYR A 93 -3.73 12.61 13.30
CA TYR A 93 -3.80 13.19 11.95
C TYR A 93 -5.20 13.12 11.32
N HIS A 94 -6.01 12.11 11.67
CA HIS A 94 -7.43 12.04 11.24
C HIS A 94 -8.28 13.23 11.72
N ASN A 95 -7.90 13.91 12.80
CA ASN A 95 -8.62 15.10 13.26
C ASN A 95 -8.41 16.33 12.37
N SER A 96 -7.46 16.27 11.42
CA SER A 96 -7.27 17.26 10.38
C SER A 96 -7.42 16.60 9.00
N PRO A 97 -8.65 16.56 8.44
CA PRO A 97 -8.92 15.86 7.18
C PRO A 97 -7.97 16.24 6.04
N ALA A 98 -7.67 17.53 5.87
CA ALA A 98 -6.75 17.99 4.84
C ALA A 98 -5.32 17.44 5.02
N VAL A 99 -4.82 17.38 6.25
CA VAL A 99 -3.47 16.83 6.51
C VAL A 99 -3.44 15.32 6.28
N MET A 100 -4.51 14.61 6.67
CA MET A 100 -4.60 13.17 6.42
C MET A 100 -4.73 12.84 4.93
N GLU A 101 -5.47 13.65 4.18
CA GLU A 101 -5.57 13.54 2.71
C GLU A 101 -4.17 13.65 2.09
N GLU A 102 -3.40 14.66 2.46
CA GLU A 102 -2.03 14.81 1.97
C GLU A 102 -1.11 13.64 2.37
N ILE A 103 -1.31 13.03 3.55
CA ILE A 103 -0.57 11.82 3.96
C ILE A 103 -0.90 10.66 3.01
N TYR A 104 -2.18 10.43 2.72
CA TYR A 104 -2.59 9.35 1.82
C TYR A 104 -2.12 9.58 0.39
N ASP A 105 -2.17 10.81 -0.11
CA ASP A 105 -1.66 11.15 -1.45
C ASP A 105 -0.17 10.83 -1.57
N LEU A 106 0.62 11.16 -0.55
CA LEU A 106 2.05 10.84 -0.52
C LEU A 106 2.30 9.32 -0.41
N VAL A 107 1.51 8.59 0.37
CA VAL A 107 1.59 7.12 0.42
C VAL A 107 1.30 6.53 -0.96
N LEU A 108 0.26 7.00 -1.66
CA LEU A 108 -0.08 6.55 -3.00
C LEU A 108 1.04 6.88 -4.00
N ALA A 109 1.58 8.10 -3.95
CA ALA A 109 2.70 8.51 -4.80
C ALA A 109 3.94 7.61 -4.58
N ASN A 110 4.28 7.31 -3.32
CA ASN A 110 5.38 6.40 -2.99
C ASN A 110 5.13 4.99 -3.56
N LEU A 111 3.91 4.45 -3.37
CA LEU A 111 3.55 3.13 -3.91
C LEU A 111 3.62 3.09 -5.44
N SER A 112 3.14 4.13 -6.12
CA SER A 112 3.23 4.25 -7.59
C SER A 112 4.68 4.31 -8.06
N LYS A 113 5.54 5.06 -7.37
CA LYS A 113 6.97 5.12 -7.66
C LYS A 113 7.63 3.75 -7.52
N ILE A 114 7.43 3.10 -6.38
CA ILE A 114 7.98 1.76 -6.09
C ILE A 114 7.50 0.74 -7.14
N GLN A 115 6.23 0.81 -7.52
CA GLN A 115 5.69 -0.05 -8.57
C GLN A 115 6.37 0.19 -9.92
N SER A 116 6.56 1.45 -10.31
CA SER A 116 7.24 1.79 -11.55
C SER A 116 8.68 1.30 -11.56
N GLU A 117 9.41 1.49 -10.46
CA GLU A 117 10.80 1.04 -10.31
C GLU A 117 10.89 -0.50 -10.42
N ALA A 118 9.99 -1.23 -9.74
CA ALA A 118 9.95 -2.69 -9.80
C ALA A 118 9.62 -3.23 -11.21
N LEU A 119 8.81 -2.51 -12.00
CA LEU A 119 8.51 -2.88 -13.39
C LEU A 119 9.72 -2.68 -14.30
N LEU A 120 10.46 -1.58 -14.12
CA LEU A 120 11.69 -1.32 -14.87
C LEU A 120 12.76 -2.38 -14.56
N GLU A 121 12.98 -2.68 -13.27
CA GLU A 121 13.93 -3.71 -12.85
C GLU A 121 13.57 -5.08 -13.45
N LYS A 122 12.27 -5.43 -13.46
CA LYS A 122 11.79 -6.67 -14.07
C LYS A 122 12.07 -6.70 -15.58
N GLU A 123 11.80 -5.61 -16.29
CA GLU A 123 12.03 -5.53 -17.74
C GLU A 123 13.53 -5.64 -18.09
N GLU A 124 14.40 -4.98 -17.32
CA GLU A 124 15.85 -5.08 -17.47
C GLU A 124 16.34 -6.51 -17.23
N LEU A 125 15.84 -7.16 -16.19
CA LEU A 125 16.15 -8.55 -15.88
C LEU A 125 15.69 -9.50 -16.99
N GLU A 126 14.48 -9.34 -17.50
CA GLU A 126 13.95 -10.15 -18.61
C GLU A 126 14.80 -9.98 -19.88
N LYS A 127 15.19 -8.75 -20.23
CA LYS A 127 16.09 -8.48 -21.36
C LYS A 127 17.46 -9.14 -21.18
N ALA A 128 18.02 -9.07 -19.97
CA ALA A 128 19.31 -9.68 -19.65
C ALA A 128 19.25 -11.22 -19.78
N ILE A 129 18.18 -11.84 -19.26
CA ILE A 129 17.95 -13.30 -19.36
C ILE A 129 17.81 -13.72 -20.82
N VAL A 130 17.05 -12.97 -21.62
CA VAL A 130 16.87 -13.26 -23.05
C VAL A 130 18.19 -13.13 -23.82
N ALA A 131 18.96 -12.07 -23.57
CA ALA A 131 20.26 -11.85 -24.21
C ALA A 131 21.27 -12.96 -23.90
N ASP A 132 21.38 -13.38 -22.63
CA ASP A 132 22.23 -14.50 -22.21
C ASP A 132 21.82 -15.82 -22.87
N SER A 133 20.51 -16.09 -22.93
CA SER A 133 19.97 -17.28 -23.60
C SER A 133 20.29 -17.29 -25.09
N ILE A 134 20.17 -16.15 -25.77
CA ILE A 134 20.50 -16.02 -27.20
C ILE A 134 22.01 -16.22 -27.42
N SER A 135 22.87 -15.65 -26.56
CA SER A 135 24.33 -15.82 -26.65
C SER A 135 24.72 -17.30 -26.58
N LYS A 136 24.19 -18.04 -25.59
CA LYS A 136 24.47 -19.47 -25.42
C LYS A 136 24.03 -20.32 -26.62
N LEU A 137 22.88 -19.98 -27.22
CA LEU A 137 22.41 -20.64 -28.43
C LEU A 137 23.34 -20.37 -29.61
N ASN A 138 23.80 -19.13 -29.77
CA ASN A 138 24.72 -18.79 -30.85
C ASN A 138 26.07 -19.52 -30.72
N ASP A 139 26.63 -19.59 -29.51
CA ASP A 139 27.85 -20.34 -29.24
C ASP A 139 27.69 -21.83 -29.56
N SER A 140 26.52 -22.40 -29.21
CA SER A 140 26.18 -23.79 -29.52
C SER A 140 26.06 -24.04 -31.03
N LEU A 141 25.48 -23.08 -31.78
CA LEU A 141 25.36 -23.15 -33.23
C LEU A 141 26.71 -23.03 -33.93
N GLU A 142 27.62 -22.21 -33.44
CA GLU A 142 28.99 -22.10 -33.96
C GLU A 142 29.77 -23.41 -33.79
N LEU A 143 29.67 -24.05 -32.61
CA LEU A 143 30.30 -25.36 -32.36
C LEU A 143 29.80 -26.44 -33.32
N ILE A 144 28.48 -26.54 -33.51
CA ILE A 144 27.88 -27.51 -34.45
C ILE A 144 28.35 -27.23 -35.88
N ARG A 145 28.41 -25.96 -36.28
CA ARG A 145 28.87 -25.57 -37.62
C ARG A 145 30.33 -25.98 -37.86
N ILE A 146 31.23 -25.74 -36.91
CA ILE A 146 32.64 -26.12 -37.02
C ILE A 146 32.79 -27.65 -37.15
N ASP A 147 32.08 -28.42 -36.32
CA ASP A 147 32.11 -29.89 -36.34
C ASP A 147 31.52 -30.48 -37.63
N SER A 148 30.51 -29.81 -38.23
CA SER A 148 29.96 -30.20 -39.53
C SER A 148 30.94 -30.01 -40.68
N LEU A 149 31.71 -28.91 -40.66
CA LEU A 149 32.72 -28.61 -41.68
C LEU A 149 33.91 -29.58 -41.57
N ALA A 150 34.34 -29.89 -40.33
CA ALA A 150 35.46 -30.81 -40.08
C ALA A 150 35.18 -32.25 -40.54
N ARG A 151 33.91 -32.69 -40.55
CA ARG A 151 33.51 -34.03 -41.03
C ARG A 151 33.37 -34.15 -42.55
N SER A 152 33.49 -33.05 -43.29
CA SER A 152 33.32 -33.00 -44.74
C SER A 152 34.64 -32.99 -45.54
N LEU A 153 35.79 -33.05 -44.86
CA LEU A 153 37.14 -33.10 -45.39
C LEU A 153 37.78 -34.47 -45.12
#